data_AF-A0A2N2VAT5-F1
#
_entry.id   AF-A0A2N2VAT5-F1
#
_cell.length_a   1.000
_cell.length_b   1.000
_cell.length_c   1.000
_cell.angle_alpha   90.00
_cell.angle_beta   90.00
_cell.angle_gamma   90.00
#
_symmetry.space_group_name_H-M   'P 1'
#
loop_
_entity.id
_entity.type
_entity.pdbx_description
1 polymer ?
#
loop_
_entity_poly.entity_id
_entity_poly.type
_entity_poly.pdbx_seq_one_letter_code
_entity_poly.pdbx_strand_id
1 'polypeptide(L)'
;MNLLITPPENPLDTPRRSFLARSGLILSGTAVALLSGREALAASAGKPGESDLRILNTALAAELEAIAAYQVGAESGLLQKPVFDLAVTFQGHHKQHAELLATTIRKLGGQPDSAKEHYRFPVDVLNNQADVLRFAAALEKGAVSAYLGAIPVFANRDLAKAAGSILGDEAMHWAILRHAVGETPVPDAFVY
;
A
#
# COMPACT_ATOMS: atom_id res chain seq x y z
N MET A 1 -9.94 -27.29 46.85
CA MET A 1 -8.60 -26.67 46.81
C MET A 1 -8.69 -25.53 45.81
N ASN A 2 -9.02 -24.31 46.28
CA ASN A 2 -9.19 -23.13 45.42
C ASN A 2 -7.84 -22.41 45.31
N LEU A 3 -7.30 -22.33 44.10
CA LEU A 3 -6.12 -21.52 43.84
C LEU A 3 -6.57 -20.06 43.67
N LEU A 4 -6.43 -19.26 44.73
CA LEU A 4 -6.52 -17.81 44.63
C LEU A 4 -5.25 -17.32 43.92
N ILE A 5 -5.36 -17.00 42.64
CA ILE A 5 -4.33 -16.28 41.90
C ILE A 5 -4.52 -14.80 42.23
N THR A 6 -3.68 -14.25 43.10
CA THR A 6 -3.52 -12.80 43.19
C THR A 6 -2.74 -12.34 41.94
N PRO A 7 -3.22 -11.31 41.21
CA PRO A 7 -2.41 -10.76 40.12
C PRO A 7 -1.15 -10.12 40.72
N PRO A 8 0.02 -10.21 40.04
CA PRO A 8 1.20 -9.48 40.48
C PRO A 8 0.90 -7.98 40.41
N GLU A 9 1.26 -7.24 41.47
CA GLU A 9 1.30 -5.78 41.43
C GLU A 9 2.23 -5.37 40.28
N ASN A 10 1.67 -4.66 39.31
CA ASN A 10 2.35 -4.26 38.09
C ASN A 10 3.11 -2.95 38.37
N PRO A 11 4.46 -2.91 38.45
CA PRO A 11 5.18 -1.68 38.77
C PRO A 11 5.31 -0.72 37.57
N LEU A 12 4.47 -0.87 36.55
CA LEU A 12 4.54 -0.11 35.30
C LEU A 12 3.20 0.53 34.93
N ASP A 13 2.53 1.17 35.89
CA ASP A 13 1.53 2.21 35.59
C ASP A 13 2.21 3.56 35.29
N THR A 14 3.22 3.53 34.41
CA THR A 14 3.61 4.72 33.64
C THR A 14 2.79 4.70 32.36
N PRO A 15 1.97 5.72 32.10
CA PRO A 15 0.79 5.54 31.27
C PRO A 15 1.21 5.38 29.81
N ARG A 16 0.63 4.42 29.10
CA ARG A 16 0.69 4.33 27.62
C ARG A 16 0.39 5.69 26.93
N ARG A 17 -0.36 6.55 27.63
CA ARG A 17 -0.65 7.94 27.27
C ARG A 17 0.58 8.85 27.24
N SER A 18 1.55 8.65 28.13
CA SER A 18 2.83 9.38 28.13
C SER A 18 3.78 8.93 27.02
N PHE A 19 3.71 7.65 26.62
CA PHE A 19 4.45 7.15 25.46
C PHE A 19 3.90 7.73 24.16
N LEU A 20 2.57 7.84 24.00
CA LEU A 20 1.97 8.52 22.84
C LEU A 20 2.13 10.05 22.89
N ALA A 21 2.23 10.65 24.07
CA ALA A 21 2.48 12.09 24.22
C ALA A 21 3.96 12.48 24.03
N ARG A 22 4.90 11.57 24.30
CA ARG A 22 6.35 11.79 24.08
C ARG A 22 6.84 11.26 22.74
N SER A 23 6.28 10.15 22.26
CA SER A 23 6.43 9.65 20.90
C SER A 23 5.31 10.28 20.11
N GLY A 24 5.46 11.55 19.75
CA GLY A 24 4.51 12.21 18.87
C GLY A 24 4.36 11.37 17.61
N LEU A 25 3.31 10.53 17.55
CA LEU A 25 2.82 9.94 16.31
C LEU A 25 2.07 11.03 15.54
N ILE A 26 2.69 12.20 15.46
CA ILE A 26 2.42 13.20 14.47
C ILE A 26 2.95 12.53 13.21
N LEU A 27 2.04 12.08 12.33
CA LEU A 27 2.34 12.04 10.89
C LEU A 27 3.22 13.25 10.63
N SER A 28 4.44 13.06 10.12
CA SER A 28 5.37 14.17 9.95
C SER A 28 4.62 15.33 9.29
N GLY A 29 4.89 16.58 9.67
CA GLY A 29 4.11 17.73 9.20
C GLY A 29 3.89 17.69 7.68
N THR A 30 4.88 17.19 6.95
CA THR A 30 4.88 16.83 5.54
C THR A 30 3.85 15.79 5.12
N ALA A 31 3.71 14.65 5.81
CA ALA A 31 2.73 13.60 5.50
C ALA A 31 1.29 14.09 5.69
N VAL A 32 1.00 14.84 6.76
CA VAL A 32 -0.31 15.50 6.93
C VAL A 32 -0.50 16.56 5.85
N ALA A 33 0.52 17.36 5.53
CA ALA A 33 0.44 18.42 4.53
C ALA A 33 0.22 17.90 3.10
N LEU A 34 0.85 16.79 2.74
CA LEU A 34 0.67 16.11 1.45
C LEU A 34 -0.75 15.53 1.35
N LEU A 35 -1.26 14.92 2.41
CA LEU A 35 -2.62 14.35 2.46
C LEU A 35 -3.74 15.38 2.63
N SER A 36 -3.45 16.55 3.22
CA SER A 36 -4.45 17.62 3.49
C SER A 36 -4.39 18.80 2.52
N GLY A 37 -3.56 18.74 1.48
CA GLY A 37 -3.44 19.82 0.48
C GLY A 37 -2.82 21.11 1.01
N ARG A 38 -2.09 21.07 2.14
CA ARG A 38 -1.48 22.27 2.76
C ARG A 38 -0.03 22.45 2.31
N GLU A 39 0.13 22.95 1.10
CA GLU A 39 1.41 23.10 0.37
C GLU A 39 2.52 23.82 1.15
N ALA A 40 2.16 24.79 2.00
CA ALA A 40 3.12 25.58 2.78
C ALA A 40 3.94 24.76 3.80
N LEU A 41 3.43 23.60 4.24
CA LEU A 41 4.11 22.72 5.18
C LEU A 41 4.99 21.66 4.49
N ALA A 42 4.86 21.48 3.18
CA ALA A 42 5.69 20.55 2.39
C ALA A 42 7.04 21.15 1.97
N ALA A 43 7.17 22.49 1.97
CA ALA A 43 8.36 23.21 1.54
C ALA A 43 9.58 23.06 2.47
N SER A 44 9.40 22.50 3.68
CA SER A 44 10.48 22.24 4.64
C SER A 44 11.08 20.83 4.53
N ALA A 45 10.49 19.94 3.72
CA ALA A 45 11.08 18.65 3.42
C ALA A 45 12.34 18.88 2.56
N GLY A 46 13.49 18.36 3.01
CA GLY A 46 14.76 18.48 2.29
C GLY A 46 14.60 18.06 0.82
N LYS A 47 15.38 18.70 -0.07
CA LYS A 47 15.36 18.38 -1.51
C LYS A 47 15.55 16.86 -1.70
N PRO A 48 14.58 16.14 -2.27
CA PRO A 48 14.76 14.73 -2.57
C PRO A 48 15.92 14.58 -3.55
N GLY A 49 16.73 13.55 -3.34
CA GLY A 49 17.72 13.15 -4.33
C GLY A 49 17.01 12.61 -5.58
N GLU A 50 17.71 12.62 -6.72
CA GLU A 50 17.26 11.98 -7.97
C GLU A 50 16.86 10.50 -7.77
N SER A 51 17.41 9.84 -6.74
CA SER A 51 17.02 8.51 -6.28
C SER A 51 15.55 8.42 -5.87
N ASP A 52 15.04 9.39 -5.12
CA ASP A 52 13.68 9.34 -4.58
C ASP A 52 12.64 9.52 -5.69
N LEU A 53 12.91 10.40 -6.65
CA LEU A 53 12.06 10.57 -7.83
C LEU A 53 11.97 9.29 -8.67
N ARG A 54 13.09 8.57 -8.82
CA ARG A 54 13.12 7.28 -9.52
C ARG A 54 12.35 6.20 -8.76
N ILE A 55 12.45 6.15 -7.43
CA ILE A 55 11.67 5.22 -6.61
C ILE A 55 10.17 5.52 -6.74
N LEU A 56 9.77 6.80 -6.66
CA LEU A 56 8.38 7.21 -6.81
C LEU A 56 7.82 6.87 -8.19
N ASN A 57 8.59 7.10 -9.27
CA ASN A 57 8.15 6.73 -10.62
C ASN A 57 8.05 5.21 -10.80
N THR A 58 8.95 4.43 -10.19
CA THR A 58 8.85 2.97 -10.19
C THR A 58 7.57 2.50 -9.50
N ALA A 59 7.24 3.09 -8.34
CA ALA A 59 5.99 2.82 -7.64
C ALA A 59 4.76 3.23 -8.48
N LEU A 60 4.79 4.42 -9.11
CA LEU A 60 3.72 4.90 -9.98
C LEU A 60 3.48 3.95 -11.15
N ALA A 61 4.54 3.44 -11.78
CA ALA A 61 4.44 2.47 -12.87
C ALA A 61 3.77 1.16 -12.40
N ALA A 62 4.08 0.70 -11.19
CA ALA A 62 3.45 -0.48 -10.60
C ALA A 62 1.95 -0.25 -10.31
N GLU A 63 1.57 0.92 -9.77
CA GLU A 63 0.15 1.26 -9.56
C GLU A 63 -0.63 1.31 -10.88
N LEU A 64 -0.04 1.90 -11.94
CA LEU A 64 -0.66 1.96 -13.26
C LEU A 64 -0.82 0.57 -13.89
N GLU A 65 0.11 -0.35 -13.62
CA GLU A 65 0.00 -1.76 -14.00
C GLU A 65 -1.11 -2.48 -13.23
N ALA A 66 -1.19 -2.27 -11.91
CA ALA A 66 -2.26 -2.83 -11.08
C ALA A 66 -3.64 -2.34 -11.55
N ILE A 67 -3.81 -1.04 -11.80
CA ILE A 67 -5.07 -0.47 -12.33
C ILE A 67 -5.50 -1.18 -13.62
N ALA A 68 -4.55 -1.41 -14.54
CA ALA A 68 -4.81 -2.10 -15.80
C ALA A 68 -5.16 -3.58 -15.58
N ALA A 69 -4.46 -4.27 -14.68
CA ALA A 69 -4.74 -5.67 -14.35
C ALA A 69 -6.13 -5.85 -13.73
N TYR A 70 -6.50 -4.99 -12.79
CA TYR A 70 -7.85 -4.99 -12.20
C TYR A 70 -8.93 -4.66 -13.23
N GLN A 71 -8.66 -3.76 -14.18
CA GLN A 71 -9.61 -3.47 -15.27
C GLN A 71 -9.86 -4.74 -16.09
N VAL A 72 -8.79 -5.44 -16.49
CA VAL A 72 -8.87 -6.69 -17.25
C VAL A 72 -9.64 -7.76 -16.48
N GLY A 73 -9.37 -7.91 -15.18
CA GLY A 73 -10.10 -8.83 -14.32
C GLY A 73 -11.60 -8.50 -14.22
N ALA A 74 -11.92 -7.22 -14.01
CA ALA A 74 -13.30 -6.74 -13.90
C ALA A 74 -14.10 -6.92 -15.20
N GLU A 75 -13.47 -6.68 -16.36
CA GLU A 75 -14.10 -6.79 -17.68
C GLU A 75 -14.13 -8.22 -18.24
N SER A 76 -13.44 -9.18 -17.60
CA SER A 76 -13.38 -10.58 -18.05
C SER A 76 -14.72 -11.31 -18.12
N GLY A 77 -15.73 -10.83 -17.38
CA GLY A 77 -17.01 -11.52 -17.19
C GLY A 77 -16.94 -12.76 -16.29
N LEU A 78 -15.78 -13.03 -15.66
CA LEU A 78 -15.56 -14.21 -14.80
C LEU A 78 -15.94 -13.98 -13.34
N LEU A 79 -16.07 -12.72 -12.90
CA LEU A 79 -16.30 -12.36 -11.50
C LEU A 79 -17.80 -12.34 -11.16
N GLN A 80 -18.18 -13.02 -10.10
CA GLN A 80 -19.51 -12.86 -9.49
C GLN A 80 -19.63 -11.48 -8.83
N LYS A 81 -20.85 -10.95 -8.76
CA LYS A 81 -21.11 -9.56 -8.34
C LYS A 81 -20.38 -9.13 -7.06
N PRO A 82 -20.40 -9.88 -5.93
CA PRO A 82 -19.69 -9.44 -4.72
C PRO A 82 -18.17 -9.32 -4.90
N VAL A 83 -17.59 -10.21 -5.71
CA VAL A 83 -16.15 -10.23 -6.00
C VAL A 83 -15.79 -9.15 -7.01
N PHE A 84 -16.67 -8.90 -7.98
CA PHE A 84 -16.53 -7.77 -8.90
C PHE A 84 -16.52 -6.44 -8.15
N ASP A 85 -17.47 -6.22 -7.23
CA ASP A 85 -17.54 -4.98 -6.44
C ASP A 85 -16.28 -4.79 -5.58
N LEU A 86 -15.73 -5.88 -5.05
CA LEU A 86 -14.45 -5.87 -4.33
C LEU A 86 -13.28 -5.50 -5.24
N ALA A 87 -13.19 -6.10 -6.43
CA ALA A 87 -12.15 -5.80 -7.41
C ALA A 87 -12.20 -4.32 -7.89
N VAL A 88 -13.40 -3.78 -8.11
CA VAL A 88 -13.59 -2.35 -8.43
C VAL A 88 -13.15 -1.45 -7.27
N THR A 89 -13.39 -1.87 -6.02
CA THR A 89 -12.93 -1.13 -4.84
C THR A 89 -11.41 -1.05 -4.80
N PHE A 90 -10.72 -2.18 -4.95
CA PHE A 90 -9.24 -2.22 -4.96
C PHE A 90 -8.64 -1.46 -6.13
N GLN A 91 -9.24 -1.57 -7.33
CA GLN A 91 -8.86 -0.71 -8.44
C GLN A 91 -8.97 0.79 -8.11
N GLY A 92 -9.99 1.17 -7.35
CA GLY A 92 -10.16 2.54 -6.84
C GLY A 92 -9.02 2.97 -5.92
N HIS A 93 -8.56 2.10 -5.03
CA HIS A 93 -7.42 2.36 -4.16
C HIS A 93 -6.12 2.56 -4.97
N HIS A 94 -5.83 1.69 -5.93
CA HIS A 94 -4.66 1.88 -6.81
C HIS A 94 -4.72 3.19 -7.61
N LYS A 95 -5.91 3.61 -8.07
CA LYS A 95 -6.09 4.93 -8.72
C LYS A 95 -5.73 6.08 -7.76
N GLN A 96 -6.13 5.98 -6.49
CA GLN A 96 -5.78 6.96 -5.47
C GLN A 96 -4.27 6.95 -5.17
N HIS A 97 -3.64 5.77 -5.11
CA HIS A 97 -2.19 5.62 -4.94
C HIS A 97 -1.44 6.26 -6.11
N ALA A 98 -1.81 5.94 -7.36
CA ALA A 98 -1.22 6.51 -8.57
C ALA A 98 -1.35 8.04 -8.61
N GLU A 99 -2.53 8.58 -8.26
CA GLU A 99 -2.75 10.04 -8.22
C GLU A 99 -1.87 10.72 -7.17
N LEU A 100 -1.76 10.13 -5.98
CA LEU A 100 -0.91 10.63 -4.91
C LEU A 100 0.57 10.64 -5.32
N LEU A 101 1.05 9.54 -5.91
CA LEU A 101 2.42 9.41 -6.39
C LEU A 101 2.72 10.42 -7.49
N ALA A 102 1.86 10.51 -8.52
CA ALA A 102 2.03 11.45 -9.63
C ALA A 102 2.04 12.90 -9.15
N THR A 103 1.15 13.25 -8.22
CA THR A 103 1.12 14.59 -7.60
C THR A 103 2.38 14.87 -6.80
N THR A 104 2.88 13.90 -6.06
CA THR A 104 4.11 14.02 -5.27
C THR A 104 5.31 14.21 -6.18
N ILE A 105 5.45 13.42 -7.25
CA ILE A 105 6.52 13.55 -8.24
C ILE A 105 6.55 14.97 -8.83
N ARG A 106 5.40 15.51 -9.26
CA ARG A 106 5.30 16.89 -9.79
C ARG A 106 5.72 17.93 -8.75
N LYS A 107 5.25 17.80 -7.51
CA LYS A 107 5.60 18.73 -6.40
C LYS A 107 7.09 18.74 -6.10
N LEU A 108 7.76 17.62 -6.33
CA LEU A 108 9.21 17.46 -6.16
C LEU A 108 10.00 17.87 -7.41
N GLY A 109 9.34 18.41 -8.45
CA GLY A 109 9.98 18.87 -9.68
C GLY A 109 10.31 17.75 -10.68
N GLY A 110 9.83 16.52 -10.45
CA GLY A 110 9.97 15.42 -11.38
C GLY A 110 8.82 15.34 -12.39
N GLN A 111 9.03 14.53 -13.42
CA GLN A 111 7.98 14.17 -14.38
C GLN A 111 7.39 12.80 -13.99
N PRO A 112 6.07 12.70 -13.76
CA PRO A 112 5.43 11.42 -13.49
C PRO A 112 5.29 10.59 -14.77
N ASP A 113 5.57 9.31 -14.66
CA ASP A 113 5.36 8.34 -15.72
C ASP A 113 3.86 8.22 -16.07
N SER A 114 3.58 7.98 -17.35
CA SER A 114 2.24 7.68 -17.85
C SER A 114 2.01 6.18 -17.92
N ALA A 115 0.74 5.77 -17.96
CA ALA A 115 0.40 4.38 -18.22
C ALA A 115 1.02 3.92 -19.54
N LYS A 116 1.50 2.67 -19.57
CA LYS A 116 1.95 2.05 -20.82
C LYS A 116 0.76 1.88 -21.77
N GLU A 117 1.01 2.00 -23.07
CA GLU A 117 -0.01 1.70 -24.09
C GLU A 117 -0.48 0.25 -24.01
N HIS A 118 0.42 -0.66 -23.65
CA HIS A 118 0.17 -2.09 -23.57
C HIS A 118 0.81 -2.70 -22.32
N TYR A 119 -0.02 -3.45 -21.57
CA TYR A 119 0.42 -4.37 -20.53
C TYR A 119 0.22 -5.80 -21.03
N ARG A 120 1.05 -6.72 -20.52
CA ARG A 120 0.95 -8.15 -20.83
C ARG A 120 0.52 -8.90 -19.59
N PHE A 121 -0.73 -9.34 -19.58
CA PHE A 121 -1.28 -10.19 -18.53
C PHE A 121 -1.60 -11.58 -19.08
N PRO A 122 -1.52 -12.63 -18.25
CA PRO A 122 -1.72 -14.01 -18.69
C PRO A 122 -3.21 -14.36 -18.82
N VAL A 123 -3.96 -13.55 -19.60
CA VAL A 123 -5.43 -13.64 -19.71
C VAL A 123 -5.90 -14.97 -20.31
N ASP A 124 -5.05 -15.61 -21.11
CA ASP A 124 -5.28 -16.91 -21.76
C ASP A 124 -5.39 -18.07 -20.77
N VAL A 125 -4.88 -17.91 -19.55
CA VAL A 125 -4.96 -18.94 -18.49
C VAL A 125 -5.92 -18.57 -17.35
N LEU A 126 -6.61 -17.43 -17.45
CA LEU A 126 -7.63 -17.02 -16.47
C LEU A 126 -8.99 -17.58 -16.90
N ASN A 127 -9.38 -18.74 -16.37
CA ASN A 127 -10.57 -19.46 -16.85
C ASN A 127 -11.80 -19.27 -15.94
N ASN A 128 -11.59 -18.84 -14.70
CA ASN A 128 -12.64 -18.68 -13.71
C ASN A 128 -12.28 -17.59 -12.68
N GLN A 129 -13.24 -17.24 -11.82
CA GLN A 129 -13.05 -16.24 -10.76
C GLN A 129 -11.83 -16.51 -9.87
N ALA A 130 -11.58 -17.77 -9.50
CA ALA A 130 -10.45 -18.09 -8.63
C ALA A 130 -9.11 -17.86 -9.32
N ASP A 131 -9.01 -18.10 -10.63
CA ASP A 131 -7.80 -17.79 -11.40
C ASP A 131 -7.54 -16.28 -11.44
N VAL A 132 -8.59 -15.48 -11.68
CA VAL A 132 -8.51 -14.01 -11.66
C VAL A 132 -8.07 -13.49 -10.29
N LEU A 133 -8.66 -14.02 -9.21
CA LEU A 133 -8.32 -13.60 -7.85
C LEU A 133 -6.92 -14.04 -7.42
N ARG A 134 -6.44 -15.21 -7.85
CA ARG A 134 -5.05 -15.62 -7.60
C ARG A 134 -4.05 -14.79 -8.39
N PHE A 135 -4.40 -14.42 -9.62
CA PHE A 135 -3.60 -13.49 -10.41
C PHE A 135 -3.51 -12.13 -9.72
N ALA A 136 -4.64 -11.55 -9.30
CA ALA A 136 -4.65 -10.31 -8.52
C ALA A 136 -3.83 -10.45 -7.22
N ALA A 137 -4.01 -11.53 -6.46
CA ALA A 137 -3.25 -11.77 -5.23
C ALA A 137 -1.74 -11.88 -5.47
N ALA A 138 -1.30 -12.38 -6.63
CA ALA A 138 0.11 -12.42 -6.99
C ALA A 138 0.66 -11.02 -7.29
N LEU A 139 -0.13 -10.15 -7.91
CA LEU A 139 0.22 -8.75 -8.11
C LEU A 139 0.35 -8.01 -6.77
N GLU A 140 -0.61 -8.18 -5.85
CA GLU A 140 -0.53 -7.54 -4.53
C GLU A 140 0.68 -8.00 -3.73
N LYS A 141 0.99 -9.30 -3.76
CA LYS A 141 2.21 -9.81 -3.14
C LYS A 141 3.45 -9.13 -3.74
N GLY A 142 3.50 -8.99 -5.06
CA GLY A 142 4.58 -8.29 -5.75
C GLY A 142 4.69 -6.82 -5.33
N ALA A 143 3.56 -6.11 -5.19
CA ALA A 143 3.50 -4.74 -4.73
C ALA A 143 4.00 -4.60 -3.28
N VAL A 144 3.59 -5.50 -2.38
CA VAL A 144 4.09 -5.56 -1.00
C VAL A 144 5.60 -5.71 -0.97
N SER A 145 6.18 -6.66 -1.73
CA SER A 145 7.64 -6.85 -1.80
C SER A 145 8.34 -5.61 -2.36
N ALA A 146 7.77 -4.99 -3.40
CA ALA A 146 8.35 -3.80 -4.03
C ALA A 146 8.39 -2.60 -3.08
N TYR A 147 7.28 -2.31 -2.41
CA TYR A 147 7.23 -1.24 -1.41
C TYR A 147 8.16 -1.53 -0.22
N LEU A 148 8.19 -2.77 0.27
CA LEU A 148 9.07 -3.16 1.38
C LEU A 148 10.54 -2.93 1.03
N GLY A 149 10.95 -3.29 -0.19
CA GLY A 149 12.31 -3.04 -0.68
C GLY A 149 12.62 -1.55 -0.91
N ALA A 150 11.61 -0.76 -1.29
CA ALA A 150 11.76 0.67 -1.55
C ALA A 150 11.87 1.54 -0.29
N ILE A 151 11.14 1.21 0.78
CA ILE A 151 11.06 2.01 2.01
C ILE A 151 12.44 2.35 2.61
N PRO A 152 13.39 1.40 2.77
CA PRO A 152 14.70 1.70 3.34
C PRO A 152 15.54 2.65 2.48
N VAL A 153 15.38 2.60 1.16
CA VAL A 153 16.25 3.30 0.20
C VAL A 153 15.83 4.74 -0.11
N PHE A 154 14.64 5.17 0.30
CA PHE A 154 14.25 6.58 0.24
C PHE A 154 15.21 7.45 1.07
N ALA A 155 15.75 8.52 0.49
CA ALA A 155 16.49 9.52 1.24
C ALA A 155 15.54 10.33 2.14
N ASN A 156 14.38 10.73 1.61
CA ASN A 156 13.33 11.43 2.35
C ASN A 156 12.45 10.45 3.15
N ARG A 157 12.48 10.57 4.48
CA ARG A 157 11.74 9.68 5.38
C ARG A 157 10.24 9.95 5.42
N ASP A 158 9.79 11.12 4.99
CA ASP A 158 8.36 11.39 4.84
C ASP A 158 7.79 10.61 3.64
N LEU A 159 8.56 10.51 2.55
CA LEU A 159 8.23 9.65 1.41
C LEU A 159 8.25 8.18 1.82
N ALA A 160 9.26 7.76 2.59
CA ALA A 160 9.31 6.40 3.13
C ALA A 160 8.07 6.07 3.98
N LYS A 161 7.61 7.01 4.81
CA LYS A 161 6.39 6.84 5.62
C LYS A 161 5.13 6.74 4.77
N ALA A 162 5.01 7.58 3.73
CA ALA A 162 3.89 7.49 2.80
C ALA A 162 3.88 6.15 2.04
N ALA A 163 5.03 5.70 1.55
CA ALA A 163 5.21 4.39 0.92
C ALA A 163 4.85 3.23 1.87
N GLY A 164 5.19 3.34 3.16
CA GLY A 164 4.76 2.37 4.19
C GLY A 164 3.26 2.33 4.41
N SER A 165 2.53 3.44 4.19
CA SER A 165 1.07 3.44 4.23
C SER A 165 0.47 2.67 3.07
N ILE A 166 1.02 2.83 1.86
CA ILE A 166 0.58 2.09 0.66
C ILE A 166 0.87 0.60 0.86
N LEU A 167 2.08 0.23 1.28
CA LEU A 167 2.44 -1.15 1.62
C LEU A 167 1.41 -1.84 2.52
N GLY A 168 0.97 -1.14 3.57
CA GLY A 168 -0.03 -1.66 4.50
C GLY A 168 -1.37 -1.96 3.82
N ASP A 169 -1.79 -1.13 2.86
CA ASP A 169 -2.99 -1.33 2.06
C ASP A 169 -2.84 -2.52 1.09
N GLU A 170 -1.73 -2.59 0.35
CA GLU A 170 -1.47 -3.70 -0.58
C GLU A 170 -1.43 -5.05 0.15
N ALA A 171 -0.89 -5.07 1.38
CA ALA A 171 -0.92 -6.26 2.22
C ALA A 171 -2.34 -6.68 2.64
N MET A 172 -3.23 -5.71 2.87
CA MET A 172 -4.64 -5.99 3.16
C MET A 172 -5.38 -6.50 1.92
N HIS A 173 -5.15 -5.92 0.74
CA HIS A 173 -5.72 -6.43 -0.51
C HIS A 173 -5.28 -7.87 -0.74
N TRP A 174 -3.99 -8.15 -0.60
CA TRP A 174 -3.44 -9.50 -0.72
C TRP A 174 -4.14 -10.49 0.22
N ALA A 175 -4.25 -10.14 1.50
CA ALA A 175 -4.90 -10.99 2.49
C ALA A 175 -6.38 -11.25 2.16
N ILE A 176 -7.11 -10.22 1.74
CA ILE A 176 -8.53 -10.34 1.39
C ILE A 176 -8.70 -11.21 0.14
N LEU A 177 -7.86 -11.06 -0.89
CA LEU A 177 -7.94 -11.88 -2.10
C LEU A 177 -7.68 -13.35 -1.81
N ARG A 178 -6.66 -13.65 -0.99
CA ARG A 178 -6.39 -15.01 -0.51
C ARG A 178 -7.59 -15.58 0.23
N HIS A 179 -8.19 -14.80 1.12
CA HIS A 179 -9.39 -15.20 1.84
C HIS A 179 -10.55 -15.53 0.90
N ALA A 180 -10.77 -14.69 -0.12
CA ALA A 180 -11.86 -14.83 -1.08
C ALA A 180 -11.77 -16.13 -1.92
N VAL A 181 -10.57 -16.71 -2.08
CA VAL A 181 -10.37 -18.01 -2.75
C VAL A 181 -10.19 -19.18 -1.77
N GLY A 182 -10.44 -18.98 -0.47
CA GLY A 182 -10.34 -20.01 0.56
C GLY A 182 -8.91 -20.36 0.98
N GLU A 183 -7.93 -19.52 0.65
CA GLU A 183 -6.54 -19.67 1.10
C GLU A 183 -6.32 -18.99 2.46
N THR A 184 -5.25 -19.39 3.17
CA THR A 184 -4.83 -18.71 4.41
C THR A 184 -4.52 -17.23 4.13
N PRO A 185 -5.25 -16.26 4.72
CA PRO A 185 -5.12 -14.84 4.37
C PRO A 185 -3.75 -14.25 4.71
N VAL A 186 -3.21 -14.61 5.87
CA VAL A 186 -1.88 -14.21 6.33
C VAL A 186 -1.04 -15.48 6.43
N PRO A 187 -0.40 -15.92 5.34
CA PRO A 187 0.25 -17.24 5.27
C PRO A 187 1.55 -17.30 6.09
N ASP A 188 2.21 -16.15 6.28
CA ASP A 188 3.50 -16.03 6.93
C ASP A 188 3.51 -14.85 7.91
N ALA A 189 4.38 -14.92 8.93
CA ALA A 189 4.58 -13.83 9.89
C ALA A 189 5.34 -12.62 9.30
N PHE A 190 5.98 -12.81 8.14
CA PHE A 190 6.81 -11.82 7.47
C PHE A 190 6.45 -11.76 6.00
N VAL A 191 6.53 -10.56 5.44
CA VAL A 191 6.48 -10.31 4.00
C VAL A 191 7.90 -10.07 3.50
N TYR A 192 8.22 -10.57 2.31
CA TYR A 192 9.55 -10.51 1.70
C TYR A 192 9.45 -10.06 0.26
#